data_AF-A0ABD4AAU6-F1
#
_entry.id   AF-A0ABD4AAU6-F1
#
_cell.length_a   1.000
_cell.length_b   1.000
_cell.length_c   1.000
_cell.angle_alpha   90.00
_cell.angle_beta   90.00
_cell.angle_gamma   90.00
#
_symmetry.space_group_name_H-M   'P 1'
#
loop_
_entity.id
_entity.type
_entity.pdbx_description
1 polymer ?
#
loop_
_entity_poly.entity_id
_entity_poly.type
_entity_poly.pdbx_seq_one_letter_code
_entity_poly.pdbx_strand_id
1 'polypeptide(L)'
;MIFSQINAKIEANFDFRFQGKLEQCTQYLKERAELMMWILECIHVQDTLFQGLTLTAQFPQEVDDEVITRYLAEVFNNGLHASQNINDFNQKITFVINDEYYLNVAVGNYRNYNFTNRQDNHLTASLSEAKLLEKGIFISIDVNNRYMYNKTGDLNNTLRVSVKKLFEISNDFFNTNAIQILKEGVYKI
;
A
#
# COMPACT_ATOMS: atom_id res chain seq x y z
N MET A 1 4.21 15.59 3.16
CA MET A 1 2.79 15.92 3.40
C MET A 1 2.28 16.66 2.18
N ILE A 2 1.16 16.24 1.62
CA ILE A 2 0.51 16.89 0.48
C ILE A 2 -0.84 17.39 0.99
N PHE A 3 -1.08 18.69 0.82
CA PHE A 3 -2.35 19.33 1.18
C PHE A 3 -2.92 19.97 -0.08
N SER A 4 -4.17 19.67 -0.39
CA SER A 4 -4.92 20.31 -1.47
C SER A 4 -6.32 20.67 -0.96
N GLN A 5 -7.10 21.38 -1.78
CA GLN A 5 -8.47 21.75 -1.41
C GLN A 5 -9.38 20.54 -1.16
N ILE A 6 -9.00 19.34 -1.64
CA ILE A 6 -9.84 18.14 -1.61
C ILE A 6 -9.18 16.94 -0.91
N ASN A 7 -7.93 17.08 -0.43
CA ASN A 7 -7.16 15.97 0.13
C ASN A 7 -6.07 16.43 1.09
N ALA A 8 -5.90 15.72 2.21
CA ALA A 8 -4.74 15.79 3.08
C ALA A 8 -4.07 14.42 3.16
N LYS A 9 -2.79 14.34 2.79
CA LYS A 9 -2.01 13.09 2.77
C LYS A 9 -0.68 13.24 3.50
N ILE A 10 -0.39 12.28 4.36
CA ILE A 10 0.96 12.02 4.87
C ILE A 10 1.51 10.80 4.13
N GLU A 11 2.77 10.92 3.70
CA GLU A 11 3.52 9.83 3.11
C GLU A 11 4.88 9.77 3.79
N ALA A 12 5.29 8.57 4.18
CA ALA A 12 6.58 8.30 4.78
C ALA A 12 7.18 7.07 4.11
N ASN A 13 8.45 7.16 3.73
CA ASN A 13 9.23 6.05 3.22
C ASN A 13 10.26 5.69 4.29
N PHE A 14 10.25 4.44 4.72
CA PHE A 14 11.16 3.93 5.74
C PHE A 14 12.31 3.19 5.07
N ASP A 15 13.54 3.48 5.49
CA ASP A 15 14.73 2.81 4.97
C ASP A 15 15.09 1.54 5.77
N PHE A 16 16.20 0.92 5.40
CA PHE A 16 16.71 -0.31 6.01
C PHE A 16 16.87 -0.24 7.54
N ARG A 17 17.00 0.95 8.15
CA ARG A 17 17.12 1.10 9.62
C ARG A 17 15.84 0.71 10.36
N PHE A 18 14.72 0.69 9.64
CA PHE A 18 13.39 0.32 10.13
C PHE A 18 12.94 -1.07 9.66
N GLN A 19 13.82 -1.83 8.99
CA GLN A 19 13.53 -3.19 8.56
C GLN A 19 13.16 -4.06 9.78
N GLY A 20 12.03 -4.78 9.67
CA GLY A 20 11.49 -5.62 10.75
C GLY A 20 10.88 -4.83 11.92
N LYS A 21 10.85 -3.50 11.88
CA LYS A 21 10.31 -2.65 12.95
C LYS A 21 8.95 -2.04 12.58
N LEU A 22 8.04 -2.87 12.09
CA LEU A 22 6.71 -2.46 11.64
C LEU A 22 5.95 -1.65 12.70
N GLU A 23 6.04 -2.04 13.97
CA GLU A 23 5.42 -1.33 15.08
C GLU A 23 5.93 0.11 15.20
N GLN A 24 7.23 0.34 15.00
CA GLN A 24 7.80 1.69 15.03
C GLN A 24 7.34 2.52 13.83
N CYS A 25 7.27 1.92 12.64
CA CYS A 25 6.79 2.58 11.44
C CYS A 25 5.32 3.02 11.59
N THR A 26 4.49 2.11 12.09
CA THR A 26 3.05 2.32 12.27
C THR A 26 2.77 3.32 13.39
N GLN A 27 3.53 3.26 14.48
CA GLN A 27 3.46 4.25 15.56
C GLN A 27 3.81 5.66 15.06
N TYR A 28 4.89 5.81 14.29
CA TYR A 28 5.24 7.08 13.68
C TYR A 28 4.10 7.62 12.80
N LEU A 29 3.55 6.78 11.92
CA LEU A 29 2.45 7.18 11.04
C LEU A 29 1.20 7.59 11.83
N LYS A 30 0.90 6.89 12.93
CA LYS A 30 -0.22 7.20 13.81
C LYS A 30 -0.06 8.57 14.46
N GLU A 31 1.11 8.86 15.03
CA GLU A 31 1.42 10.18 15.62
C GLU A 31 1.29 11.31 14.58
N ARG A 32 1.74 11.07 13.35
CA ARG A 32 1.59 12.04 12.25
C ARG A 32 0.14 12.20 11.82
N ALA A 33 -0.63 11.12 11.76
CA ALA A 33 -2.06 11.17 11.44
C ALA A 33 -2.84 11.97 12.49
N GLU A 34 -2.55 11.76 13.78
CA GLU A 34 -3.16 12.52 14.88
C GLU A 34 -2.86 14.02 14.77
N LEU A 35 -1.61 14.39 14.46
CA LEU A 35 -1.25 15.80 14.20
C LEU A 35 -1.98 16.38 12.99
N MET A 36 -2.16 15.60 11.92
CA MET A 36 -2.91 16.05 10.74
C MET A 36 -4.40 16.27 11.07
N MET A 37 -5.00 15.37 11.85
CA MET A 37 -6.38 15.56 12.33
C MET A 37 -6.52 16.83 13.15
N TRP A 38 -5.58 17.08 14.06
CA TRP A 38 -5.56 18.32 14.84
C TRP A 38 -5.46 19.57 13.96
N ILE A 39 -4.60 19.57 12.94
CA ILE A 39 -4.49 20.69 11.98
C ILE A 39 -5.82 20.91 11.24
N LEU A 40 -6.48 19.84 10.78
CA LEU A 40 -7.77 19.92 10.07
C LEU A 40 -8.85 20.54 10.96
N GLU A 41 -8.89 20.17 12.24
CA GLU A 41 -9.79 20.78 13.23
C GLU A 41 -9.51 22.28 13.41
N CYS A 42 -8.24 22.67 13.52
CA CYS A 42 -7.84 24.07 13.66
C CYS A 42 -8.29 24.96 12.49
N ILE A 43 -8.34 24.42 11.26
CA ILE A 43 -8.83 25.13 10.08
C ILE A 43 -10.32 24.89 9.79
N HIS A 44 -11.04 24.31 10.74
CA HIS A 44 -12.49 24.08 10.70
C HIS A 44 -12.94 23.14 9.58
N VAL A 45 -12.09 22.21 9.17
CA VAL A 45 -12.50 21.06 8.35
C VAL A 45 -13.18 20.08 9.28
N GLN A 46 -14.52 20.09 9.25
CA GLN A 46 -15.33 19.26 10.13
C GLN A 46 -15.85 18.00 9.47
N ASP A 47 -15.75 17.83 8.15
CA ASP A 47 -16.27 16.66 7.43
C ASP A 47 -15.21 16.08 6.49
N THR A 48 -15.05 14.75 6.54
CA THR A 48 -14.23 14.01 5.58
C THR A 48 -15.09 12.95 4.89
N LEU A 49 -14.98 12.83 3.55
CA LEU A 49 -15.75 11.82 2.83
C LEU A 49 -15.31 10.40 3.19
N PHE A 50 -14.02 10.20 3.40
CA PHE A 50 -13.43 8.96 3.86
C PHE A 50 -12.03 9.20 4.43
N GLN A 51 -11.54 8.22 5.16
CA GLN A 51 -10.17 8.12 5.66
C GLN A 51 -9.59 6.78 5.23
N GLY A 52 -8.28 6.74 5.01
CA GLY A 52 -7.60 5.52 4.62
C GLY A 52 -6.14 5.48 5.05
N LEU A 53 -5.63 4.27 5.20
CA LEU A 53 -4.25 3.96 5.48
C LEU A 53 -3.75 2.98 4.43
N THR A 54 -2.69 3.37 3.72
CA THR A 54 -1.97 2.49 2.82
C THR A 54 -0.63 2.14 3.42
N LEU A 55 -0.33 0.84 3.51
CA LEU A 55 0.95 0.32 3.94
C LEU A 55 1.48 -0.62 2.85
N THR A 56 2.73 -0.42 2.45
CA THR A 56 3.39 -1.25 1.45
C THR A 56 4.70 -1.76 2.02
N ALA A 57 4.88 -3.08 1.99
CA ALA A 57 6.16 -3.71 2.26
C ALA A 57 6.77 -4.19 0.93
N GLN A 58 8.03 -3.85 0.73
CA GLN A 58 8.85 -4.28 -0.40
C GLN A 58 9.89 -5.27 0.11
N PHE A 59 10.06 -6.36 -0.63
CA PHE A 59 11.00 -7.44 -0.35
C PHE A 59 11.99 -7.53 -1.52
N PRO A 60 13.12 -6.80 -1.45
CA PRO A 60 14.14 -6.80 -2.50
C PRO A 60 14.64 -8.22 -2.77
N GLN A 61 14.86 -8.55 -4.04
CA GLN A 61 15.37 -9.86 -4.46
C GLN A 61 16.57 -9.70 -5.41
N GLU A 62 17.62 -10.47 -5.14
CA GLU A 62 18.84 -10.52 -5.96
C GLU A 62 18.76 -11.57 -7.09
N VAL A 63 17.54 -11.91 -7.52
CA VAL A 63 17.27 -12.90 -8.59
C VAL A 63 16.71 -12.22 -9.83
N ASP A 64 16.73 -12.91 -10.97
CA ASP A 64 16.19 -12.38 -12.21
C ASP A 64 14.68 -12.12 -12.14
N ASP A 65 14.22 -11.11 -12.87
CA ASP A 65 12.82 -10.70 -12.89
C ASP A 65 11.87 -11.84 -13.27
N GLU A 66 12.30 -12.65 -14.23
CA GLU A 66 11.54 -13.81 -14.67
C GLU A 66 11.33 -14.83 -13.55
N VAL A 67 12.31 -14.97 -12.64
CA VAL A 67 12.18 -15.82 -11.46
C VAL A 67 11.13 -15.26 -10.51
N ILE A 68 11.11 -13.93 -10.31
CA ILE A 68 10.13 -13.25 -9.45
C ILE A 68 8.72 -13.40 -10.01
N THR A 69 8.51 -13.07 -11.29
CA THR A 69 7.18 -13.12 -11.91
C THR A 69 6.66 -14.55 -12.04
N ARG A 70 7.54 -15.51 -12.32
CA ARG A 70 7.21 -16.94 -12.32
C ARG A 70 6.78 -17.42 -10.94
N TYR A 71 7.54 -17.09 -9.89
CA TYR A 71 7.17 -17.41 -8.52
C TYR A 71 5.77 -16.88 -8.17
N LEU A 72 5.50 -15.61 -8.46
CA LEU A 72 4.20 -14.99 -8.18
C LEU A 72 3.07 -15.68 -8.95
N ALA A 73 3.27 -15.98 -10.23
CA ALA A 73 2.27 -16.68 -11.03
C ALA A 73 2.01 -18.10 -10.52
N GLU A 74 3.04 -18.84 -10.12
CA GLU A 74 2.91 -20.19 -9.56
C GLU A 74 2.11 -20.17 -8.25
N VAL A 75 2.43 -19.24 -7.35
CA VAL A 75 1.80 -19.11 -6.03
C VAL A 75 0.35 -18.65 -6.12
N PHE A 76 0.05 -17.66 -6.96
CA PHE A 76 -1.25 -16.97 -6.93
C PHE A 76 -2.23 -17.36 -8.06
N ASN A 77 -1.80 -18.11 -9.09
CA ASN A 77 -2.66 -18.57 -10.20
C ASN A 77 -2.81 -20.10 -10.25
N ASN A 78 -2.75 -20.81 -9.12
CA ASN A 78 -2.97 -22.26 -9.03
C ASN A 78 -2.12 -23.09 -10.01
N GLY A 79 -0.84 -22.73 -10.20
CA GLY A 79 0.03 -23.47 -11.11
C GLY A 79 -0.41 -23.42 -12.57
N LEU A 80 -1.17 -22.39 -12.99
CA LEU A 80 -1.13 -21.95 -14.40
C LEU A 80 0.36 -21.84 -14.73
N HIS A 81 0.85 -22.77 -15.54
CA HIS A 81 2.17 -22.68 -16.14
C HIS A 81 2.16 -21.38 -16.92
N ALA A 82 2.57 -20.32 -16.23
CA ALA A 82 2.67 -18.99 -16.75
C ALA A 82 3.31 -19.13 -18.12
N SER A 83 2.57 -18.74 -19.16
CA SER A 83 3.12 -18.62 -20.50
C SER A 83 4.50 -17.99 -20.36
N GLN A 84 5.52 -18.65 -20.92
CA GLN A 84 6.89 -18.11 -20.92
C GLN A 84 6.80 -16.63 -21.34
N ASN A 85 7.43 -15.74 -20.56
CA ASN A 85 7.45 -14.27 -20.71
C ASN A 85 6.42 -13.44 -19.92
N ILE A 86 6.14 -13.74 -18.63
CA ILE A 86 5.48 -12.75 -17.75
C ILE A 86 6.48 -11.66 -17.38
N ASN A 87 6.26 -10.46 -17.91
CA ASN A 87 7.04 -9.28 -17.55
C ASN A 87 6.49 -8.59 -16.28
N ASP A 88 5.21 -8.69 -15.98
CA ASP A 88 4.63 -8.06 -14.79
C ASP A 88 3.48 -8.89 -14.23
N PHE A 89 3.43 -8.99 -12.91
CA PHE A 89 2.42 -9.67 -12.14
C PHE A 89 1.88 -8.71 -11.08
N ASN A 90 0.57 -8.54 -11.05
CA ASN A 90 -0.14 -7.79 -10.03
C ASN A 90 -1.51 -8.42 -9.79
N GLN A 91 -1.74 -8.92 -8.58
CA GLN A 91 -3.04 -9.40 -8.13
C GLN A 91 -3.57 -8.45 -7.07
N LYS A 92 -4.83 -8.01 -7.26
CA LYS A 92 -5.54 -7.16 -6.30
C LYS A 92 -6.86 -7.82 -5.91
N ILE A 93 -7.11 -7.91 -4.60
CA ILE A 93 -8.35 -8.42 -4.02
C ILE A 93 -8.89 -7.41 -3.01
N THR A 94 -10.20 -7.22 -2.98
CA THR A 94 -10.88 -6.32 -2.04
C THR A 94 -11.80 -7.13 -1.14
N PHE A 95 -11.62 -6.96 0.17
CA PHE A 95 -12.44 -7.55 1.21
C PHE A 95 -13.28 -6.46 1.88
N VAL A 96 -14.45 -6.83 2.39
CA VAL A 96 -15.28 -5.98 3.24
C VAL A 96 -15.14 -6.47 4.68
N ILE A 97 -14.65 -5.62 5.57
CA ILE A 97 -14.41 -5.94 6.99
C ILE A 97 -15.49 -5.30 7.84
N ASN A 98 -16.20 -6.14 8.63
CA ASN A 98 -17.26 -5.72 9.56
C ASN A 98 -18.37 -4.87 8.92
N ASP A 99 -18.66 -5.05 7.63
CA ASP A 99 -19.58 -4.19 6.86
C ASP A 99 -19.22 -2.69 6.91
N GLU A 100 -17.97 -2.36 7.24
CA GLU A 100 -17.55 -0.97 7.50
C GLU A 100 -16.39 -0.51 6.61
N TYR A 101 -15.40 -1.38 6.41
CA TYR A 101 -14.14 -1.02 5.76
C TYR A 101 -13.91 -1.85 4.50
N TYR A 102 -13.31 -1.22 3.50
CA TYR A 102 -12.55 -1.95 2.50
C TYR A 102 -11.16 -2.29 3.03
N LEU A 103 -10.75 -3.54 2.87
CA LEU A 103 -9.36 -3.96 2.93
C LEU A 103 -8.96 -4.39 1.50
N ASN A 104 -8.26 -3.51 0.81
CA ASN A 104 -7.67 -3.79 -0.49
C ASN A 104 -6.30 -4.41 -0.26
N VAL A 105 -6.05 -5.62 -0.79
CA VAL A 105 -4.74 -6.27 -0.74
C VAL A 105 -4.20 -6.39 -2.16
N ALA A 106 -2.97 -5.96 -2.38
CA ALA A 106 -2.26 -6.08 -3.64
C ALA A 106 -0.92 -6.79 -3.45
N VAL A 107 -0.63 -7.75 -4.31
CA VAL A 107 0.67 -8.45 -4.37
C VAL A 107 1.20 -8.37 -5.79
N GLY A 108 2.50 -8.09 -5.95
CA GLY A 108 3.11 -8.04 -7.27
C GLY A 108 4.62 -7.93 -7.25
N ASN A 109 5.23 -7.91 -8.43
CA ASN A 109 6.64 -7.53 -8.57
C ASN A 109 6.77 -6.01 -8.66
N TYR A 110 7.90 -5.46 -8.23
CA TYR A 110 8.22 -4.05 -8.38
C TYR A 110 9.64 -3.87 -8.93
N ARG A 111 9.89 -2.69 -9.51
CA ARG A 111 11.19 -2.24 -9.99
C ARG A 111 11.38 -0.78 -9.64
N ASN A 112 12.47 -0.46 -8.96
CA ASN A 112 12.87 0.90 -8.64
C ASN A 112 14.01 1.30 -9.59
N TYR A 113 13.78 2.34 -10.38
CA TYR A 113 14.72 2.86 -11.36
C TYR A 113 15.24 4.25 -10.96
N ASN A 114 16.50 4.53 -11.26
CA ASN A 114 17.09 5.85 -11.18
C ASN A 114 17.44 6.37 -12.57
N PHE A 115 17.12 7.64 -12.84
CA PHE A 115 17.42 8.30 -14.10
C PHE A 115 18.54 9.30 -13.87
N THR A 116 19.76 8.95 -14.30
CA THR A 116 20.96 9.73 -13.98
C THR A 116 21.17 10.95 -14.89
N ASN A 117 20.50 11.03 -16.05
CA ASN A 117 20.72 12.06 -17.07
C ASN A 117 19.46 12.91 -17.35
N ARG A 118 18.81 13.44 -16.32
CA ARG A 118 17.71 14.40 -16.55
C ARG A 118 18.28 15.77 -16.92
N GLN A 119 18.20 16.15 -18.18
CA GLN A 119 17.97 17.55 -18.54
C GLN A 119 16.45 17.78 -18.43
N ASP A 120 16.04 18.77 -17.65
CA ASP A 120 14.69 19.02 -17.11
C ASP A 120 13.52 19.17 -18.11
N ASN A 121 13.68 18.87 -19.41
CA ASN A 121 12.70 19.21 -20.45
C ASN A 121 12.08 18.04 -21.23
N HIS A 122 12.34 16.78 -20.89
CA HIS A 122 11.67 15.64 -21.55
C HIS A 122 10.53 15.08 -20.69
N LEU A 123 9.30 15.27 -21.16
CA LEU A 123 8.04 14.81 -20.53
C LEU A 123 7.91 13.28 -20.42
N THR A 124 8.86 12.51 -20.97
CA THR A 124 8.89 11.04 -20.91
C THR A 124 10.33 10.56 -20.84
N ALA A 125 10.72 9.92 -19.74
CA ALA A 125 12.04 9.30 -19.61
C ALA A 125 11.98 7.85 -20.12
N SER A 126 12.92 7.45 -20.98
CA SER A 126 13.00 6.07 -21.47
C SER A 126 13.65 5.17 -20.44
N LEU A 127 13.13 3.94 -20.26
CA LEU A 127 13.79 2.93 -19.41
C LEU A 127 15.19 2.55 -19.92
N SER A 128 15.50 2.79 -21.19
CA SER A 128 16.85 2.57 -21.73
C SER A 128 17.91 3.47 -21.09
N GLU A 129 17.50 4.58 -20.48
CA GLU A 129 18.37 5.55 -19.80
C GLU A 129 18.32 5.38 -18.28
N ALA A 130 17.58 4.37 -17.82
CA ALA A 130 17.33 4.12 -16.42
C ALA A 130 18.29 3.06 -15.87
N LYS A 131 18.88 3.33 -14.71
CA LYS A 131 19.60 2.33 -13.93
C LYS A 131 18.60 1.65 -13.01
N LEU A 132 18.43 0.33 -13.15
CA LEU A 132 17.70 -0.45 -12.15
C LEU A 132 18.47 -0.41 -10.83
N LEU A 133 17.83 0.10 -9.77
CA LEU A 133 18.38 0.15 -8.42
C LEU A 133 18.00 -1.08 -7.62
N GLU A 134 16.74 -1.50 -7.74
CA GLU A 134 16.17 -2.55 -6.92
C GLU A 134 14.99 -3.18 -7.65
N LYS A 135 14.76 -4.47 -7.42
CA LYS A 135 13.59 -5.22 -7.85
C LYS A 135 13.20 -6.21 -6.77
N GLY A 136 11.96 -6.65 -6.77
CA GLY A 136 11.50 -7.60 -5.78
C GLY A 136 10.01 -7.84 -5.82
N ILE A 137 9.49 -8.34 -4.70
CA ILE A 137 8.07 -8.57 -4.48
C ILE A 137 7.54 -7.49 -3.53
N PHE A 138 6.33 -7.01 -3.76
CA PHE A 138 5.62 -6.16 -2.82
C PHE A 138 4.33 -6.82 -2.34
N ILE A 139 3.95 -6.49 -1.11
CA ILE A 139 2.58 -6.61 -0.64
C ILE A 139 2.13 -5.26 -0.12
N SER A 140 0.95 -4.82 -0.55
CA SER A 140 0.36 -3.55 -0.17
C SER A 140 -1.04 -3.79 0.34
N ILE A 141 -1.41 -3.08 1.39
CA ILE A 141 -2.80 -2.96 1.81
C ILE A 141 -3.24 -1.51 1.78
N ASP A 142 -4.50 -1.31 1.43
CA ASP A 142 -5.21 -0.05 1.57
C ASP A 142 -6.51 -0.31 2.34
N VAL A 143 -6.51 0.12 3.61
CA VAL A 143 -7.67 0.04 4.50
C VAL A 143 -8.36 1.38 4.50
N ASN A 144 -9.66 1.43 4.16
CA ASN A 144 -10.42 2.68 4.16
C ASN A 144 -11.91 2.46 4.45
N ASN A 145 -12.58 3.48 4.97
CA ASN A 145 -14.02 3.45 5.28
C ASN A 145 -14.91 3.90 4.09
N ARG A 146 -14.41 3.84 2.84
CA ARG A 146 -15.23 4.20 1.66
C ARG A 146 -16.41 3.25 1.47
N TYR A 147 -16.36 2.01 1.97
CA TYR A 147 -17.47 1.08 1.88
C TYR A 147 -18.72 1.65 2.55
N MET A 148 -18.59 2.14 3.79
CA MET A 148 -19.69 2.78 4.51
C MET A 148 -20.17 4.05 3.83
N TYR A 149 -19.25 4.95 3.49
CA TYR A 149 -19.62 6.19 2.81
C TYR A 149 -20.42 5.92 1.53
N ASN A 150 -19.99 4.95 0.72
CA ASN A 150 -20.69 4.58 -0.50
C ASN A 150 -22.06 3.94 -0.25
N LYS A 151 -22.23 3.25 0.89
CA LYS A 151 -23.47 2.54 1.25
C LYS A 151 -24.52 3.47 1.88
N THR A 152 -24.10 4.40 2.73
CA THR A 152 -25.00 5.22 3.55
C THR A 152 -25.06 6.69 3.11
N GLY A 153 -24.00 7.20 2.46
CA GLY A 153 -23.84 8.63 2.17
C GLY A 153 -23.66 9.50 3.41
N ASP A 154 -23.53 8.92 4.60
CA ASP A 154 -23.51 9.65 5.87
C ASP A 154 -22.09 10.08 6.28
N LEU A 155 -21.87 11.39 6.31
CA LEU A 155 -20.61 12.03 6.70
C LEU A 155 -20.35 11.96 8.21
N ASN A 156 -21.36 11.78 9.06
CA ASN A 156 -21.16 11.77 10.51
C ASN A 156 -20.43 10.53 11.02
N ASN A 157 -20.52 9.42 10.28
CA ASN A 157 -19.87 8.16 10.63
C ASN A 157 -18.36 8.14 10.29
N THR A 158 -17.83 9.14 9.57
CA THR A 158 -16.42 9.13 9.11
C THR A 158 -15.45 9.87 10.05
N LEU A 159 -15.94 10.82 10.84
CA LEU A 159 -15.10 11.67 11.71
C LEU A 159 -14.74 11.03 13.04
N ARG A 160 -15.66 10.26 13.62
CA ARG A 160 -15.49 9.67 14.97
C ARG A 160 -14.95 8.24 14.92
N VAL A 161 -14.97 7.61 13.75
CA VAL A 161 -14.54 6.22 13.55
C VAL A 161 -13.09 6.16 13.05
N SER A 162 -12.20 6.35 14.04
CA SER A 162 -11.01 5.55 14.31
C SER A 162 -9.94 5.40 13.21
N VAL A 163 -9.12 6.46 13.04
CA VAL A 163 -7.70 6.32 12.64
C VAL A 163 -7.08 5.11 13.34
N LYS A 164 -7.37 4.96 14.65
CA LYS A 164 -7.01 3.78 15.45
C LYS A 164 -7.39 2.45 14.79
N LYS A 165 -8.61 2.29 14.24
CA LYS A 165 -9.08 1.04 13.63
C LYS A 165 -8.41 0.77 12.29
N LEU A 166 -8.12 1.81 11.51
CA LEU A 166 -7.31 1.67 10.30
C LEU A 166 -5.95 1.07 10.63
N PHE A 167 -5.30 1.57 11.69
CA PHE A 167 -4.04 1.02 12.19
C PHE A 167 -4.18 -0.39 12.78
N GLU A 168 -5.23 -0.68 13.55
CA GLU A 168 -5.51 -2.03 14.09
C GLU A 168 -5.63 -3.06 12.95
N ILE A 169 -6.53 -2.84 11.99
CA ILE A 169 -6.74 -3.74 10.84
C ILE A 169 -5.43 -3.92 10.05
N SER A 170 -4.70 -2.83 9.85
CA SER A 170 -3.45 -2.85 9.09
C SER A 170 -2.35 -3.64 9.80
N ASN A 171 -2.20 -3.45 11.11
CA ASN A 171 -1.20 -4.15 11.91
C ASN A 171 -1.53 -5.64 12.03
N ASP A 172 -2.80 -5.99 12.27
CA ASP A 172 -3.25 -7.37 12.35
C ASP A 172 -2.97 -8.11 11.03
N PHE A 173 -3.23 -7.46 9.89
CA PHE A 173 -2.93 -8.02 8.57
C PHE A 173 -1.44 -8.33 8.39
N PHE A 174 -0.55 -7.37 8.68
CA PHE A 174 0.88 -7.59 8.46
C PHE A 174 1.49 -8.59 9.43
N ASN A 175 1.03 -8.61 10.69
CA ASN A 175 1.54 -9.53 11.70
C ASN A 175 1.07 -10.97 11.48
N THR A 176 -0.12 -11.16 10.90
CA THR A 176 -0.75 -12.49 10.80
C THR A 176 -0.72 -13.06 9.39
N ASN A 177 -0.99 -12.23 8.38
CA ASN A 177 -1.37 -12.71 7.05
C ASN A 177 -0.33 -12.42 5.96
N ALA A 178 0.38 -11.29 6.02
CA ALA A 178 1.21 -10.84 4.90
C ALA A 178 2.25 -11.87 4.43
N ILE A 179 3.00 -12.47 5.36
CA ILE A 179 4.02 -13.47 5.02
C ILE A 179 3.40 -14.78 4.54
N GLN A 180 2.26 -15.18 5.11
CA GLN A 180 1.56 -16.40 4.68
C GLN A 180 1.00 -16.24 3.26
N ILE A 181 0.35 -15.11 2.97
CA ILE A 181 -0.16 -14.79 1.63
C ILE A 181 0.97 -14.85 0.61
N LEU A 182 2.12 -14.24 0.90
CA LEU A 182 3.27 -14.25 -0.01
C LEU A 182 3.84 -15.64 -0.27
N LYS A 183 3.74 -16.57 0.69
CA LYS A 183 4.28 -17.93 0.58
C LYS A 183 3.30 -18.91 -0.05
N GLU A 184 2.01 -18.78 0.26
CA GLU A 184 1.00 -19.80 -0.03
C GLU A 184 -0.03 -19.33 -1.07
N GLY A 185 -0.12 -18.03 -1.35
CA GLY A 185 -1.15 -17.48 -2.25
C GLY A 185 -2.56 -17.51 -1.66
N VAL A 186 -2.69 -17.83 -0.36
CA VAL A 186 -3.97 -17.99 0.32
C VAL A 186 -4.28 -16.79 1.21
N TYR A 187 -5.46 -16.20 0.99
CA TYR A 187 -5.98 -15.07 1.76
C TYR A 187 -6.84 -15.59 2.92
N LYS A 188 -6.32 -15.53 4.15
CA LYS A 188 -7.07 -15.82 5.39
C LYS A 188 -7.41 -14.51 6.10
N ILE A 189 -8.47 -13.86 5.65
CA ILE A 189 -8.90 -12.52 6.10
C ILE A 189 -10.22 -12.61 6.84
#